data_AF-A0AB37UI54-F1
#
_entry.id   AF-A0AB37UI54-F1
#
_cell.length_a   1.000
_cell.length_b   1.000
_cell.length_c   1.000
_cell.angle_alpha   90.00
_cell.angle_beta   90.00
_cell.angle_gamma   90.00
#
_symmetry.space_group_name_H-M   'P 1'
#
loop_
_entity.id
_entity.type
_entity.pdbx_description
1 polymer ?
#
loop_
_entity_poly.entity_id
_entity_poly.type
_entity_poly.pdbx_seq_one_letter_code
_entity_poly.pdbx_strand_id
1 'polypeptide(L)' 'MKNRKPTFVKLRQQQCLYTGDRLYNALMESIRKPPEVIAKEFEQKVARKVEWLKKYDPHSVDIYLANPY' A
#
# COMPACT_ATOMS: atom_id res chain seq x y z
N MET A 1 -43.05 30.52 2.07
CA MET A 1 -42.35 29.71 3.10
C MET A 1 -41.29 28.87 2.42
N LYS A 2 -40.07 28.84 2.97
CA LYS A 2 -38.86 28.29 2.36
C LYS A 2 -38.86 26.76 2.44
N ASN A 3 -38.93 26.05 1.30
CA ASN A 3 -38.66 24.61 1.25
C ASN A 3 -37.14 24.33 1.25
N ARG A 4 -36.58 24.46 2.45
CA ARG A 4 -35.32 23.87 2.94
C ARG A 4 -35.19 22.37 2.66
N LYS A 5 -34.93 21.89 1.43
CA LYS A 5 -34.52 20.47 1.27
C LYS A 5 -33.28 20.25 2.15
N PRO A 6 -33.25 19.28 3.08
CA PRO A 6 -32.01 18.94 3.77
C PRO A 6 -31.08 18.33 2.72
N THR A 7 -30.10 19.11 2.27
CA THR A 7 -28.97 18.56 1.52
C THR A 7 -28.21 17.68 2.49
N PHE A 8 -28.53 16.40 2.52
CA PHE A 8 -27.71 15.38 3.15
C PHE A 8 -26.37 15.38 2.41
N VAL A 9 -25.40 16.09 2.97
CA VAL A 9 -24.00 15.88 2.65
C VAL A 9 -23.71 14.44 3.03
N LYS A 10 -23.72 13.53 2.05
CA LYS A 10 -23.11 12.21 2.19
C LYS A 10 -21.62 12.46 2.38
N LEU A 11 -21.20 12.67 3.63
CA LEU A 11 -19.82 12.51 4.04
C LEU A 11 -19.40 11.14 3.53
N ARG A 12 -18.47 11.08 2.57
CA ARG A 12 -17.79 9.82 2.21
C ARG A 12 -17.02 9.35 3.43
N GLN A 13 -17.69 8.65 4.34
CA GLN A 13 -17.04 7.91 5.40
C GLN A 13 -16.41 6.68 4.77
N GLN A 14 -15.19 6.84 4.27
CA GLN A 14 -14.22 5.76 4.13
C GLN A 14 -12.79 6.31 3.99
N GLN A 15 -12.50 7.43 4.66
CA GLN A 15 -11.14 7.60 5.18
C GLN A 15 -11.08 6.71 6.41
N CYS A 16 -10.66 5.46 6.21
CA CYS A 16 -10.28 4.58 7.29
C CYS A 16 -9.08 5.21 8.01
N LEU A 17 -9.35 6.10 8.96
CA LEU A 17 -8.38 6.50 9.98
C LEU A 17 -7.92 5.20 10.64
N TYR A 18 -6.67 4.81 10.37
CA TYR A 18 -6.05 3.69 11.03
C TYR A 18 -6.06 3.98 12.53
N THR A 19 -6.91 3.30 13.29
CA THR A 19 -6.90 3.38 14.74
C THR A 19 -5.58 2.81 15.27
N GLY A 20 -5.15 3.26 16.46
CA GLY A 20 -3.93 2.74 17.10
C GLY A 20 -3.91 1.21 17.18
N ASP A 21 -5.06 0.59 17.45
CA ASP A 21 -5.21 -0.87 17.49
C ASP A 21 -4.96 -1.54 16.13
N ARG A 22 -5.36 -0.92 15.02
CA ARG A 22 -5.09 -1.47 13.68
C ARG A 22 -3.62 -1.37 13.30
N LEU A 23 -2.96 -0.27 13.69
CA LEU A 23 -1.51 -0.13 13.51
C LEU A 23 -0.75 -1.14 14.37
N TYR A 24 -1.18 -1.32 15.62
CA TYR A 24 -0.61 -2.31 16.53
C TYR A 24 -0.81 -3.74 16.01
N ASN A 25 -2.01 -4.09 15.55
CA ASN A 25 -2.28 -5.40 14.98
C ASN A 25 -1.48 -5.64 13.69
N ALA A 26 -1.39 -4.66 12.80
CA ALA A 26 -0.57 -4.77 11.59
C ALA A 26 0.94 -4.92 11.91
N LEU A 27 1.42 -4.24 12.96
CA LEU A 27 2.79 -4.39 13.45
C LEU A 27 3.00 -5.79 14.06
N MET A 28 2.09 -6.27 14.89
CA MET A 28 2.21 -7.60 15.49
C MET A 28 2.08 -8.70 14.45
N GLU A 29 1.25 -8.52 13.43
CA GLU A 29 1.18 -9.42 12.28
C GLU A 29 2.48 -9.41 11.49
N SER A 30 3.10 -8.25 11.24
CA SER A 30 4.36 -8.19 10.50
C SER A 30 5.53 -8.83 11.25
N ILE A 31 5.58 -8.70 12.58
CA ILE A 31 6.57 -9.37 13.44
C ILE A 31 6.38 -10.90 13.44
N ARG A 32 5.13 -11.37 13.34
CA ARG A 32 4.80 -12.81 13.36
C ARG A 32 4.95 -13.49 12.00
N LYS A 33 5.17 -12.76 10.90
CA LYS A 33 5.31 -13.39 9.59
C LYS A 33 6.56 -14.27 9.56
N PRO A 34 6.44 -15.52 9.09
CA PRO A 34 7.62 -16.33 8.88
C PRO A 34 8.51 -15.67 7.80
N PRO A 35 9.84 -15.82 7.89
CA PRO A 35 10.78 -15.16 6.97
C PRO A 35 10.51 -15.51 5.50
N GLU A 36 10.01 -16.71 5.23
CA GLU A 36 9.60 -17.15 3.88
C GLU A 36 8.49 -16.29 3.26
N VAL A 37 7.50 -15.88 4.08
CA VAL A 37 6.41 -15.02 3.62
C VAL A 37 6.94 -13.61 3.35
N ILE A 38 7.84 -13.11 4.19
CA ILE A 38 8.47 -11.80 4.00
C ILE A 38 9.31 -11.79 2.72
N ALA A 39 10.11 -12.83 2.47
CA ALA A 39 10.90 -12.98 1.26
C ALA A 39 10.01 -13.01 0.00
N LYS A 40 8.93 -13.79 0.03
CA LYS A 40 7.97 -13.85 -1.08
C LYS A 40 7.26 -12.51 -1.34
N GLU A 41 6.87 -11.79 -0.29
CA GLU A 41 6.28 -10.45 -0.43
C GLU A 41 7.28 -9.45 -1.01
N PHE A 42 8.55 -9.55 -0.63
CA PHE A 42 9.63 -8.73 -1.16
C PHE A 42 9.86 -9.01 -2.65
N GLU A 43 10.00 -10.27 -3.04
CA GLU A 43 10.13 -10.69 -4.45
C GLU A 43 8.99 -10.15 -5.32
N GLN A 44 7.74 -10.20 -4.82
CA GLN A 44 6.59 -9.65 -5.52
C GLN A 44 6.67 -8.12 -5.70
N LYS A 45 7.17 -7.40 -4.69
CA LYS A 45 7.37 -5.94 -4.79
C LYS A 45 8.45 -5.61 -5.81
N VAL A 46 9.59 -6.31 -5.77
CA VAL A 46 10.68 -6.14 -6.73
C VAL A 46 10.18 -6.42 -8.14
N ALA A 47 9.47 -7.53 -8.37
CA ALA A 47 8.92 -7.88 -9.68
C ALA A 47 8.00 -6.79 -10.24
N ARG A 48 7.07 -6.27 -9.42
CA ARG A 48 6.18 -5.16 -9.83
C ARG A 48 6.95 -3.89 -10.18
N LYS A 49 8.00 -3.57 -9.41
CA LYS A 49 8.83 -2.39 -9.67
C LYS A 49 9.64 -2.57 -10.95
N VAL A 50 10.17 -3.76 -11.21
CA VAL A 50 10.87 -4.10 -12.45
C VAL A 50 9.94 -4.01 -13.66
N GLU A 51 8.70 -4.51 -13.58
CA GLU A 51 7.71 -4.35 -14.66
C GLU A 51 7.42 -2.87 -14.95
N TRP A 52 7.28 -2.06 -13.91
CA TRP A 52 7.11 -0.63 -14.06
C TRP A 52 8.33 0.03 -14.71
N LEU A 53 9.55 -0.30 -14.27
CA LEU A 53 10.79 0.22 -14.85
C LEU A 53 10.95 -0.19 -16.32
N LYS A 54 10.70 -1.45 -16.67
CA LYS A 54 10.71 -1.91 -18.07
C LYS A 54 9.79 -1.09 -18.98
N LYS A 55 8.69 -0.55 -18.44
CA LYS A 55 7.73 0.26 -19.19
C LYS A 55 8.13 1.73 -19.29
N TYR A 56 8.67 2.32 -18.21
CA TYR A 56 8.86 3.77 -18.10
C TYR A 56 10.32 4.22 -18.11
N ASP A 57 11.23 3.38 -17.63
CA ASP A 57 12.67 3.65 -17.59
C ASP A 57 13.48 2.33 -17.57
N PRO A 58 13.72 1.72 -18.74
CA PRO A 58 14.39 0.43 -18.84
C PRO A 58 15.85 0.44 -18.36
N HIS A 59 16.54 1.59 -18.46
CA HIS A 59 17.96 1.70 -18.10
C HIS A 59 18.18 1.62 -16.59
N SER A 60 17.19 2.00 -15.80
CA SER A 60 17.24 1.90 -14.34
C SER A 60 16.95 0.50 -13.80
N VAL A 61 16.58 -0.47 -14.65
CA VAL A 61 16.28 -1.85 -14.22
C VAL A 61 17.49 -2.51 -13.58
N ASP A 62 18.64 -2.49 -14.24
CA ASP A 62 19.85 -3.16 -13.74
C ASP A 62 20.40 -2.47 -12.49
N ILE A 63 20.30 -1.14 -12.43
CA ILE A 63 20.67 -0.33 -11.25
C ILE A 63 19.77 -0.71 -10.05
N TYR A 64 18.46 -0.84 -10.28
CA TYR A 64 17.52 -1.23 -9.23
C TYR A 64 17.69 -2.68 -8.79
N LEU A 65 17.97 -3.61 -9.71
CA LEU A 65 18.21 -5.01 -9.36
C LEU A 65 19.52 -5.20 -8.58
N ALA A 66 20.51 -4.34 -8.76
CA ALA A 66 21.74 -4.35 -7.97
C ALA A 66 21.52 -3.96 -6.50
N ASN A 67 20.54 -3.09 -6.22
CA ASN A 67 20.11 -2.77 -4.85
C ASN A 67 18.61 -2.44 -4.78
N PRO A 68 17.76 -3.45 -4.54
CA PRO A 68 16.30 -3.30 -4.58
C PRO A 68 15.66 -2.79 -3.27
N TYR A 69 16.47 -2.42 -2.27
CA TYR A 69 16.04 -1.92 -0.96
C TYR A 69 15.86 -0.40 -0.92
#